data_AF-A0A429IKU7-F1
#
_entry.id   AF-A0A429IKU7-F1
#
_cell.length_a   1.000
_cell.length_b   1.000
_cell.length_c   1.000
_cell.angle_alpha   90.00
_cell.angle_beta   90.00
_cell.angle_gamma   90.00
#
_symmetry.space_group_name_H-M   'P 1'
#
loop_
_entity.id
_entity.type
_entity.pdbx_description
1 polymer ?
#
loop_
_entity_poly.entity_id
_entity_poly.type
_entity_poly.pdbx_seq_one_letter_code
_entity_poly.pdbx_strand_id
1 'polypeptide(L)'
;MGGSGGPGGTEGPGGAEEPEGSGNPDDAPGAVHEEVSALLAAWALGSGMPGDDARVRGHLRDCPSCAAEAQRLRETVRLLDEPAPGGSGRGAGRKANAGMARGRLMAAARAARPGQGAPAPHAEPYAGAVACLDALLRELDREPARWGTPVVHDWDVQGTVAHLVAADEVLAERLGLAPVTEAGTGLGPVPGAGPEGGFGDS
;
A
#
# COMPACT_ATOMS: atom_id res chain seq x y z
N MET A 1 -67.57 48.36 -38.13
CA MET A 1 -68.73 47.44 -38.21
C MET A 1 -68.33 46.16 -37.47
N GLY A 2 -69.00 45.83 -36.35
CA GLY A 2 -68.84 44.60 -35.54
C GLY A 2 -67.53 44.53 -34.72
N GLY A 3 -67.47 44.35 -33.40
CA GLY A 3 -68.46 43.93 -32.41
C GLY A 3 -68.35 42.42 -32.11
N SER A 4 -68.18 42.08 -30.82
CA SER A 4 -68.30 40.75 -30.15
C SER A 4 -66.97 39.98 -30.04
N GLY A 5 -66.61 39.31 -28.94
CA GLY A 5 -67.25 38.97 -27.66
C GLY A 5 -66.21 38.25 -26.78
N GLY A 6 -66.43 38.22 -25.46
CA GLY A 6 -65.46 37.78 -24.44
C GLY A 6 -65.37 36.26 -24.19
N PRO A 7 -65.14 35.82 -22.94
CA PRO A 7 -63.95 35.07 -22.53
C PRO A 7 -64.22 33.57 -22.28
N GLY A 8 -63.15 32.77 -22.23
CA GLY A 8 -63.22 31.37 -21.78
C GLY A 8 -61.86 30.90 -21.27
N GLY A 9 -61.75 30.75 -19.95
CA GLY A 9 -60.70 29.94 -19.31
C GLY A 9 -61.15 28.49 -19.21
N THR A 10 -60.21 27.57 -19.32
CA THR A 10 -60.32 26.18 -18.83
C THR A 10 -58.97 25.76 -18.26
N GLU A 11 -59.03 25.13 -17.09
CA GLU A 11 -57.91 24.71 -16.23
C GLU A 11 -57.48 23.26 -16.53
N GLY A 12 -56.16 23.02 -16.67
CA GLY A 12 -55.38 21.76 -16.42
C GLY A 12 -55.79 20.42 -17.08
N PRO A 13 -55.06 19.29 -16.88
CA PRO A 13 -53.73 19.06 -16.26
C PRO A 13 -52.79 18.13 -17.09
N GLY A 14 -51.54 17.92 -16.60
CA GLY A 14 -50.66 16.78 -16.96
C GLY A 14 -49.77 17.00 -18.20
N GLY A 15 -48.46 16.79 -18.18
CA GLY A 15 -47.67 15.88 -17.36
C GLY A 15 -46.91 14.94 -18.31
N ALA A 16 -45.68 15.29 -18.64
CA ALA A 16 -44.57 14.41 -19.02
C ALA A 16 -43.38 15.30 -19.41
N GLU A 17 -42.74 15.90 -18.40
CA GLU A 17 -41.30 16.14 -18.51
C GLU A 17 -40.68 14.75 -18.44
N GLU A 18 -40.16 14.26 -19.57
CA GLU A 18 -39.33 13.06 -19.60
C GLU A 18 -37.95 13.41 -19.02
N PRO A 19 -37.51 12.80 -17.91
CA PRO A 19 -36.16 12.95 -17.43
C PRO A 19 -35.28 11.91 -18.15
N GLU A 20 -34.65 12.29 -19.24
CA GLU A 20 -33.55 11.49 -19.81
C GLU A 20 -32.26 11.77 -19.04
N GLY A 21 -32.26 11.37 -17.76
CA GLY A 21 -31.06 11.24 -16.95
C GLY A 21 -30.51 9.83 -17.11
N SER A 22 -29.75 9.58 -18.17
CA SER A 22 -28.83 8.43 -18.21
C SER A 22 -27.64 8.77 -17.32
N GLY A 23 -27.86 8.77 -16.00
CA GLY A 23 -26.77 8.79 -15.02
C GLY A 23 -26.13 7.41 -15.00
N ASN A 24 -24.82 7.34 -15.16
CA ASN A 24 -24.08 6.11 -14.96
C ASN A 24 -24.34 5.64 -13.51
N PRO A 25 -24.56 4.35 -13.20
CA PRO A 25 -24.70 3.88 -11.81
C PRO A 25 -23.52 4.26 -10.90
N ASP A 26 -22.37 4.61 -11.48
CA ASP A 26 -21.18 5.15 -10.79
C ASP A 26 -21.33 6.61 -10.32
N ASP A 27 -22.29 7.37 -10.86
CA ASP A 27 -22.55 8.78 -10.48
C ASP A 27 -23.45 8.92 -9.25
N ALA A 28 -23.90 7.81 -8.65
CA ALA A 28 -24.64 7.87 -7.41
C ALA A 28 -23.76 8.51 -6.32
N PRO A 29 -24.22 9.58 -5.64
CA PRO A 29 -23.39 10.35 -4.71
C PRO A 29 -22.80 9.52 -3.55
N GLY A 30 -23.39 8.36 -3.24
CA GLY A 30 -22.87 7.40 -2.27
C GLY A 30 -21.73 6.50 -2.79
N ALA A 31 -21.74 6.12 -4.08
CA ALA A 31 -20.67 5.30 -4.67
C ALA A 31 -19.36 6.09 -4.76
N VAL A 32 -19.45 7.36 -5.19
CA VAL A 32 -18.30 8.28 -5.22
C VAL A 32 -17.74 8.53 -3.82
N HIS A 33 -18.58 8.61 -2.80
CA HIS A 33 -18.15 8.78 -1.41
C HIS A 33 -17.32 7.59 -0.91
N GLU A 34 -17.82 6.36 -1.12
CA GLU A 34 -17.12 5.15 -0.67
C GLU A 34 -15.78 4.97 -1.39
N GLU A 35 -15.74 5.25 -2.69
CA GLU A 35 -14.52 5.17 -3.48
C GLU A 35 -13.49 6.21 -3.02
N VAL A 36 -13.90 7.46 -2.78
CA VAL A 36 -13.00 8.48 -2.25
C VAL A 36 -12.53 8.14 -0.83
N SER A 37 -13.42 7.62 0.02
CA SER A 37 -13.11 7.17 1.38
C SER A 37 -12.00 6.11 1.38
N ALA A 38 -12.11 5.11 0.49
CA ALA A 38 -11.09 4.07 0.31
C ALA A 38 -9.73 4.63 -0.15
N LEU A 39 -9.72 5.74 -0.91
CA LEU A 39 -8.50 6.38 -1.40
C LEU A 39 -7.82 7.30 -0.36
N LEU A 40 -8.51 7.72 0.69
CA LEU A 40 -8.00 8.75 1.62
C LEU A 40 -6.67 8.37 2.30
N ALA A 41 -6.50 7.10 2.67
CA ALA A 41 -5.28 6.63 3.32
C ALA A 41 -4.07 6.65 2.39
N ALA A 42 -4.20 6.09 1.18
CA ALA A 42 -3.14 6.10 0.16
C ALA A 42 -2.80 7.54 -0.26
N TRP A 43 -3.81 8.39 -0.43
CA TRP A 43 -3.60 9.80 -0.75
C TRP A 43 -2.92 10.58 0.39
N ALA A 44 -3.28 10.32 1.65
CA ALA A 44 -2.62 10.94 2.80
C ALA A 44 -1.14 10.55 2.92
N LEU A 45 -0.78 9.34 2.49
CA LEU A 45 0.60 8.82 2.42
C LEU A 45 1.36 9.26 1.16
N GLY A 46 0.69 9.90 0.19
CA GLY A 46 1.28 10.27 -1.09
C GLY A 46 1.53 9.09 -2.04
N SER A 47 0.84 7.96 -1.85
CA SER A 47 1.03 6.72 -2.63
C SER A 47 -0.10 6.44 -3.64
N GLY A 48 -0.86 7.45 -4.04
CA GLY A 48 -1.97 7.32 -4.99
C GLY A 48 -1.54 7.36 -6.47
N MET A 49 -2.45 7.00 -7.37
CA MET A 49 -2.25 7.04 -8.82
C MET A 49 -2.37 8.47 -9.36
N PRO A 50 -1.78 8.77 -10.54
CA PRO A 50 -2.01 10.03 -11.24
C PRO A 50 -3.49 10.20 -11.59
N GLY A 51 -4.18 11.12 -10.91
CA GLY A 51 -5.62 11.37 -11.08
C GLY A 51 -6.41 11.31 -9.76
N ASP A 52 -5.97 10.49 -8.81
CA ASP A 52 -6.62 10.34 -7.50
C ASP A 52 -6.64 11.66 -6.73
N ASP A 53 -5.57 12.45 -6.88
CA ASP A 53 -5.42 13.72 -6.20
C ASP A 53 -6.49 14.75 -6.55
N ALA A 54 -6.79 14.93 -7.84
CA ALA A 54 -7.82 15.85 -8.30
C ALA A 54 -9.21 15.40 -7.84
N ARG A 55 -9.45 14.08 -7.90
CA ARG A 55 -10.70 13.45 -7.48
C ARG A 55 -10.96 13.60 -5.99
N VAL A 56 -9.98 13.27 -5.16
CA VAL A 56 -10.05 13.43 -3.70
C VAL A 56 -10.24 14.91 -3.36
N ARG A 57 -9.40 15.82 -3.88
CA ARG A 57 -9.55 17.26 -3.60
C ARG A 57 -10.90 17.83 -4.03
N GLY A 58 -11.48 17.33 -5.12
CA GLY A 58 -12.84 17.67 -5.54
C GLY A 58 -13.87 17.34 -4.48
N HIS A 59 -13.94 16.07 -4.09
CA HIS A 59 -14.91 15.57 -3.12
C HIS A 59 -14.73 16.18 -1.71
N LEU A 60 -13.50 16.44 -1.27
CA LEU A 60 -13.22 17.05 0.04
C LEU A 60 -13.83 18.46 0.22
N ARG A 61 -14.15 19.18 -0.88
CA ARG A 61 -14.82 20.48 -0.78
C ARG A 61 -16.29 20.35 -0.39
N ASP A 62 -16.91 19.24 -0.80
CA ASP A 62 -18.36 19.04 -0.70
C ASP A 62 -18.75 18.03 0.39
N CYS A 63 -17.79 17.27 0.94
CA CYS A 63 -18.04 16.25 1.96
C CYS A 63 -17.26 16.48 3.27
N PRO A 64 -17.91 17.03 4.33
CA PRO A 64 -17.27 17.31 5.61
C PRO A 64 -16.72 16.08 6.34
N SER A 65 -17.33 14.89 6.18
CA SER A 65 -16.86 13.66 6.84
C SER A 65 -15.54 13.18 6.24
N CYS A 66 -15.42 13.16 4.91
CA CYS A 66 -14.16 12.85 4.23
C CYS A 66 -13.07 13.90 4.52
N ALA A 67 -13.43 15.18 4.62
CA ALA A 67 -12.48 16.23 5.01
C ALA A 67 -11.91 16.02 6.42
N ALA A 68 -12.78 15.66 7.37
CA ALA A 68 -12.37 15.36 8.74
C ALA A 68 -11.48 14.10 8.81
N GLU A 69 -11.81 13.06 8.05
CA GLU A 69 -10.99 11.85 7.97
C GLU A 69 -9.63 12.10 7.31
N ALA A 70 -9.61 12.82 6.20
CA ALA A 70 -8.37 13.24 5.53
C ALA A 70 -7.45 14.04 6.47
N GLN A 71 -8.02 14.93 7.31
CA GLN A 71 -7.25 15.68 8.29
C GLN A 71 -6.67 14.77 9.39
N ARG A 72 -7.45 13.82 9.92
CA ARG A 72 -6.97 12.83 10.91
C ARG A 72 -5.84 11.96 10.36
N LEU A 73 -6.00 11.50 9.12
CA LEU A 73 -4.99 10.68 8.45
C LEU A 73 -3.71 11.47 8.21
N ARG A 74 -3.79 12.71 7.72
CA ARG A 74 -2.61 13.57 7.53
C ARG A 74 -1.88 13.91 8.84
N GLU A 75 -2.63 14.13 9.93
CA GLU A 75 -2.02 14.33 11.24
C GLU A 75 -1.31 13.05 11.71
N THR A 76 -1.90 11.88 11.46
CA THR A 76 -1.28 10.59 11.75
C THR A 76 0.00 10.40 10.94
N VAL A 77 -0.04 10.68 9.63
CA VAL A 77 1.13 10.62 8.74
C VAL A 77 2.20 11.59 9.21
N ARG A 78 1.84 12.82 9.61
CA ARG A 78 2.80 13.78 10.19
C ARG A 78 3.49 13.23 11.43
N LEU A 79 2.78 12.56 12.34
CA LEU A 79 3.38 11.94 13.53
C LEU A 79 4.30 10.75 13.19
N LEU A 80 4.07 10.10 12.05
CA LEU A 80 4.92 9.05 11.50
C LEU A 80 6.17 9.65 10.83
N ASP A 81 5.99 10.76 10.09
CA ASP A 81 7.04 11.44 9.33
C ASP A 81 7.92 12.38 10.18
N GLU A 82 7.47 12.83 11.36
CA GLU A 82 8.23 13.82 12.15
C GLU A 82 9.59 13.25 12.61
N PRO A 83 10.72 13.80 12.12
CA PRO A 83 12.04 13.47 12.63
C PRO A 83 12.21 14.17 13.99
N ALA A 84 12.50 13.41 15.04
CA ALA A 84 12.54 13.96 16.40
C ALA A 84 13.56 15.11 16.54
N PRO A 85 13.18 16.33 17.00
CA PRO A 85 14.14 17.37 17.31
C PRO A 85 14.65 17.24 18.75
N GLY A 86 15.75 16.48 18.91
CA GLY A 86 16.81 16.70 19.91
C GLY A 86 16.68 16.18 21.35
N GLY A 87 15.49 16.03 21.97
CA GLY A 87 15.42 16.09 23.44
C GLY A 87 14.38 15.25 24.17
N SER A 88 14.61 15.13 25.48
CA SER A 88 13.84 14.41 26.49
C SER A 88 12.39 14.91 26.61
N GLY A 89 11.47 14.23 25.95
CA GLY A 89 10.03 14.31 26.22
C GLY A 89 9.49 12.91 26.43
N ARG A 90 8.48 12.72 27.27
CA ARG A 90 7.97 11.43 27.79
C ARG A 90 7.43 10.43 26.72
N GLY A 91 7.63 10.70 25.43
CA GLY A 91 7.46 9.79 24.28
C GLY A 91 8.77 9.21 23.71
N ALA A 92 9.92 9.82 24.02
CA ALA A 92 11.26 9.28 23.71
C ALA A 92 11.50 7.94 24.39
N GLY A 93 10.91 7.73 25.57
CA GLY A 93 10.80 6.43 26.21
C GLY A 93 10.15 5.43 25.26
N ARG A 94 8.90 5.61 24.83
CA ARG A 94 8.22 4.61 23.98
C ARG A 94 8.88 4.37 22.62
N LYS A 95 9.36 5.38 21.88
CA LYS A 95 10.07 5.16 20.60
C LYS A 95 11.48 4.59 20.79
N ALA A 96 12.23 4.99 21.82
CA ALA A 96 13.51 4.33 22.14
C ALA A 96 13.26 2.89 22.61
N ASN A 97 12.23 2.65 23.41
CA ASN A 97 11.83 1.31 23.85
C ASN A 97 11.38 0.47 22.67
N ALA A 98 10.64 1.03 21.70
CA ALA A 98 10.17 0.34 20.50
C ALA A 98 11.28 0.15 19.46
N GLY A 99 12.18 1.10 19.28
CA GLY A 99 13.36 1.00 18.41
C GLY A 99 14.42 0.05 18.98
N MET A 100 14.60 0.06 20.31
CA MET A 100 15.46 -0.87 21.02
C MET A 100 14.79 -2.24 21.17
N ALA A 101 13.46 -2.32 21.28
CA ALA A 101 12.72 -3.58 21.21
C ALA A 101 12.70 -4.15 19.80
N ARG A 102 12.55 -3.33 18.75
CA ARG A 102 12.69 -3.74 17.34
C ARG A 102 14.11 -4.15 17.05
N GLY A 103 15.11 -3.40 17.50
CA GLY A 103 16.52 -3.76 17.37
C GLY A 103 16.84 -5.09 18.06
N ARG A 104 16.37 -5.28 19.30
CA ARG A 104 16.49 -6.54 20.04
C ARG A 104 15.70 -7.68 19.39
N LEU A 105 14.50 -7.43 18.89
CA LEU A 105 13.69 -8.41 18.18
C LEU A 105 14.34 -8.83 16.88
N MET A 106 14.88 -7.88 16.10
CA MET A 106 15.61 -8.18 14.87
C MET A 106 16.92 -8.90 15.17
N ALA A 107 17.61 -8.55 16.26
CA ALA A 107 18.79 -9.28 16.72
C ALA A 107 18.43 -10.70 17.18
N ALA A 108 17.34 -10.87 17.92
CA ALA A 108 16.84 -12.17 18.36
C ALA A 108 16.34 -13.02 17.18
N ALA A 109 15.66 -12.42 16.20
CA ALA A 109 15.22 -13.10 14.98
C ALA A 109 16.42 -13.52 14.11
N ARG A 110 17.46 -12.69 14.02
CA ARG A 110 18.72 -13.05 13.37
C ARG A 110 19.47 -14.15 14.11
N ALA A 111 19.46 -14.14 15.45
CA ALA A 111 20.08 -15.16 16.28
C ALA A 111 19.31 -16.49 16.29
N ALA A 112 17.97 -16.43 16.16
CA ALA A 112 17.10 -17.59 16.06
C ALA A 112 17.06 -18.17 14.63
N ARG A 113 17.53 -17.42 13.63
CA ARG A 113 17.74 -17.95 12.29
C ARG A 113 18.81 -19.04 12.40
N PRO A 114 18.54 -20.27 11.94
CA PRO A 114 19.55 -21.31 11.88
C PRO A 114 20.79 -20.73 11.19
N GLY A 115 21.95 -20.81 11.84
CA GLY A 115 23.20 -20.36 11.25
C GLY A 115 23.31 -21.01 9.87
N GLN A 116 23.45 -20.18 8.83
CA GLN A 116 23.73 -20.71 7.50
C GLN A 116 25.08 -21.42 7.60
N GLY A 117 25.07 -22.74 7.46
CA GLY A 117 26.29 -23.53 7.41
C GLY A 117 27.20 -23.01 6.29
N ALA A 118 28.47 -23.44 6.30
CA ALA A 118 29.35 -23.13 5.19
C ALA A 118 28.68 -23.55 3.87
N PRO A 119 28.74 -22.70 2.82
CA PRO A 119 28.19 -23.08 1.53
C PRO A 119 28.86 -24.36 1.03
N ALA A 120 28.13 -25.18 0.29
CA ALA A 120 28.75 -26.30 -0.40
C ALA A 120 29.88 -25.79 -1.31
N PRO A 121 30.98 -26.54 -1.55
CA PRO A 121 32.13 -26.03 -2.30
C PRO A 121 31.79 -25.47 -3.69
N HIS A 122 30.80 -26.06 -4.37
CA HIS A 122 30.34 -25.58 -5.68
C HIS A 122 29.57 -24.25 -5.61
N ALA A 123 29.05 -23.89 -4.43
CA ALA A 123 28.32 -22.66 -4.17
C ALA A 123 29.20 -21.54 -3.58
N GLU A 124 30.48 -21.81 -3.24
CA GLU A 124 31.40 -20.80 -2.71
C GLU A 124 31.52 -19.54 -3.59
N PRO A 125 31.63 -19.63 -4.93
CA PRO A 125 31.70 -18.44 -5.77
C PRO A 125 30.42 -17.60 -5.71
N TYR A 126 29.26 -18.26 -5.66
CA TYR A 126 27.96 -17.60 -5.55
C TYR A 126 27.80 -16.95 -4.16
N ALA A 127 28.14 -17.66 -3.09
CA ALA A 127 28.12 -17.13 -1.73
C ALA A 127 29.04 -15.91 -1.57
N GLY A 128 30.22 -15.93 -2.22
CA GLY A 128 31.12 -14.78 -2.28
C GLY A 128 30.48 -13.57 -2.99
N ALA A 129 29.84 -13.78 -4.14
CA ALA A 129 29.15 -12.72 -4.87
C ALA A 129 27.99 -12.11 -4.05
N VAL A 130 27.19 -12.95 -3.39
CA VAL A 130 26.12 -12.50 -2.49
C VAL A 130 26.70 -11.70 -1.32
N ALA A 131 27.79 -12.15 -0.70
CA ALA A 131 28.45 -11.43 0.38
C ALA A 131 28.99 -10.05 -0.04
N CYS A 132 29.51 -9.94 -1.27
CA CYS A 132 29.92 -8.66 -1.85
C CYS A 132 28.72 -7.73 -2.09
N LEU A 133 27.61 -8.24 -2.65
CA LEU A 133 26.37 -7.47 -2.83
C LEU A 133 25.84 -6.96 -1.48
N ASP A 134 25.81 -7.83 -0.47
CA ASP A 134 25.43 -7.50 0.90
C ASP A 134 26.25 -6.35 1.50
N ALA A 135 27.57 -6.34 1.23
CA ALA A 135 28.45 -5.28 1.69
C ALA A 135 28.14 -3.94 0.97
N LEU A 136 27.84 -3.98 -0.32
CA LEU A 136 27.46 -2.81 -1.10
C LEU A 136 26.12 -2.22 -0.65
N LEU A 137 25.11 -3.07 -0.40
CA LEU A 137 23.80 -2.64 0.07
C LEU A 137 23.89 -1.96 1.45
N ARG A 138 24.73 -2.46 2.35
CA ARG A 138 24.98 -1.79 3.65
C ARG A 138 25.63 -0.42 3.52
N GLU A 139 26.41 -0.18 2.46
CA GLU A 139 26.97 1.14 2.17
C GLU A 139 25.89 2.07 1.61
N LEU A 140 25.02 1.56 0.73
CA LEU A 140 23.90 2.29 0.15
C LEU A 140 22.88 2.74 1.22
N ASP A 141 22.60 1.89 2.21
CA ASP A 141 21.66 2.18 3.31
C ASP A 141 22.10 3.32 4.25
N ARG A 142 23.34 3.82 4.12
CA ARG A 142 23.79 4.99 4.90
C ARG A 142 23.11 6.28 4.45
N GLU A 143 22.61 6.36 3.23
CA GLU A 143 21.88 7.51 2.71
C GLU A 143 20.64 7.09 1.90
N PRO A 144 19.41 7.42 2.36
CA PRO A 144 18.16 6.91 1.78
C PRO A 144 17.95 7.23 0.29
N ALA A 145 18.51 8.34 -0.21
CA ALA A 145 18.30 8.82 -1.56
C ALA A 145 19.04 8.02 -2.65
N ARG A 146 19.92 7.07 -2.29
CA ARG A 146 20.81 6.41 -3.24
C ARG A 146 20.19 5.24 -4.02
N TRP A 147 19.01 4.78 -3.62
CA TRP A 147 18.32 3.66 -4.28
C TRP A 147 17.88 3.96 -5.73
N GLY A 148 17.63 5.24 -6.06
CA GLY A 148 17.33 5.68 -7.42
C GLY A 148 18.56 5.95 -8.29
N THR A 149 19.77 5.63 -7.82
CA THR A 149 21.00 5.86 -8.58
C THR A 149 21.07 4.91 -9.77
N PRO A 150 21.25 5.39 -11.01
CA PRO A 150 21.44 4.53 -12.18
C PRO A 150 22.71 3.66 -12.02
N VAL A 151 22.61 2.36 -12.28
CA VAL A 151 23.73 1.39 -12.13
C VAL A 151 24.15 0.80 -13.47
N VAL A 152 23.20 0.24 -14.22
CA VAL A 152 23.44 -0.40 -15.52
C VAL A 152 22.27 -0.05 -16.45
N HIS A 153 22.58 0.44 -17.64
CA HIS A 153 21.58 0.88 -18.62
C HIS A 153 20.58 1.87 -18.00
N ASP A 154 19.28 1.58 -18.16
CA ASP A 154 18.14 2.35 -17.65
C ASP A 154 17.67 1.87 -16.26
N TRP A 155 18.44 1.03 -15.57
CA TRP A 155 18.08 0.49 -14.25
C TRP A 155 18.82 1.21 -13.14
N ASP A 156 18.05 1.61 -12.12
CA ASP A 156 18.58 2.06 -10.85
C ASP A 156 18.94 0.88 -9.93
N VAL A 157 19.44 1.19 -8.73
CA VAL A 157 19.80 0.17 -7.72
C VAL A 157 18.58 -0.70 -7.39
N GLN A 158 17.41 -0.08 -7.24
CA GLN A 158 16.16 -0.78 -6.93
C GLN A 158 15.79 -1.78 -8.04
N GLY A 159 15.80 -1.34 -9.30
CA GLY A 159 15.52 -2.19 -10.46
C GLY A 159 16.54 -3.31 -10.62
N THR A 160 17.82 -3.03 -10.36
CA THR A 160 18.88 -4.05 -10.41
C THR A 160 18.67 -5.13 -9.36
N VAL A 161 18.40 -4.75 -8.10
CA VAL A 161 18.15 -5.72 -7.03
C VAL A 161 16.87 -6.50 -7.28
N ALA A 162 15.79 -5.85 -7.75
CA ALA A 162 14.56 -6.51 -8.11
C ALA A 162 14.76 -7.57 -9.20
N HIS A 163 15.57 -7.26 -10.23
CA HIS A 163 15.91 -8.22 -11.28
C HIS A 163 16.69 -9.44 -10.74
N LEU A 164 17.69 -9.21 -9.89
CA LEU A 164 18.47 -10.31 -9.28
C LEU A 164 17.59 -11.22 -8.42
N VAL A 165 16.70 -10.63 -7.61
CA VAL A 165 15.74 -11.41 -6.80
C VAL A 165 14.82 -12.25 -7.69
N ALA A 166 14.27 -11.66 -8.77
CA ALA A 166 13.43 -12.39 -9.70
C ALA A 166 14.17 -13.55 -10.40
N ALA A 167 15.46 -13.37 -10.72
CA ALA A 167 16.28 -14.44 -11.28
C ALA A 167 16.52 -15.57 -10.25
N ASP A 168 16.76 -15.21 -8.98
CA ASP A 168 16.97 -16.17 -7.90
C ASP A 168 15.69 -16.94 -7.54
N GLU A 169 14.50 -16.34 -7.68
CA GLU A 169 13.22 -17.01 -7.43
C GLU A 169 13.01 -18.21 -8.38
N VAL A 170 13.40 -18.08 -9.66
CA VAL A 170 13.33 -19.20 -10.62
C VAL A 170 14.25 -20.35 -10.20
N LEU A 171 15.41 -20.04 -9.62
CA LEU A 171 16.32 -21.06 -9.08
C LEU A 171 15.76 -21.68 -7.80
N ALA A 172 15.19 -20.88 -6.91
CA ALA A 172 14.58 -21.32 -5.66
C ALA A 172 13.43 -22.30 -5.92
N GLU A 173 12.57 -22.01 -6.89
CA GLU A 173 11.47 -22.90 -7.31
C GLU A 173 11.99 -24.27 -7.75
N ARG A 174 13.03 -24.29 -8.60
CA ARG A 174 13.66 -25.54 -9.07
C ARG A 174 14.30 -26.36 -7.94
N LEU A 175 14.71 -25.71 -6.86
CA LEU A 175 15.28 -26.32 -5.67
C LEU A 175 14.21 -26.69 -4.61
N GLY A 176 12.93 -26.39 -4.87
CA GLY A 176 11.83 -26.61 -3.93
C GLY A 176 11.89 -25.70 -2.69
N LEU A 177 12.53 -24.54 -2.80
CA LEU A 177 12.62 -23.53 -1.75
C LEU A 177 11.44 -22.56 -1.86
N ALA A 178 10.93 -22.09 -0.72
CA ALA A 178 9.89 -21.06 -0.69
C ALA A 178 10.44 -19.75 -1.29
N PRO A 179 9.65 -19.02 -2.10
CA PRO A 179 10.10 -17.77 -2.70
C PRO A 179 10.33 -16.71 -1.62
N VAL A 180 11.27 -15.80 -1.88
CA VAL A 180 11.67 -14.75 -0.92
C VAL A 180 10.49 -13.83 -0.59
N THR A 181 9.64 -13.57 -1.59
CA THR A 181 8.41 -12.79 -1.48
C THR A 181 7.38 -13.42 -0.51
N GLU A 182 7.32 -14.75 -0.42
CA GLU A 182 6.46 -15.44 0.55
C GLU A 182 7.15 -15.61 1.91
N ALA A 183 8.47 -15.85 1.91
CA ALA A 183 9.26 -16.00 3.14
C ALA A 183 9.30 -14.73 4.00
N GLY A 184 9.12 -13.54 3.40
CA GLY A 184 9.04 -12.25 4.08
C GLY A 184 7.75 -12.02 4.88
N THR A 185 6.70 -12.80 4.65
CA THR A 185 5.42 -12.62 5.38
C THR A 185 5.45 -13.16 6.80
N GLY A 186 6.41 -14.01 7.16
CA GLY A 186 6.54 -14.59 8.51
C GLY A 186 5.31 -15.39 8.98
N LEU A 187 4.28 -15.49 8.16
CA LEU A 187 3.14 -16.35 8.32
C LEU A 187 3.59 -17.71 7.78
N GLY A 188 4.32 -18.45 8.63
CA GLY A 188 4.33 -19.89 8.48
C GLY A 188 2.89 -20.42 8.40
N PRO A 189 2.66 -21.64 7.87
CA PRO A 189 1.34 -22.25 7.90
C PRO A 189 0.78 -22.15 9.31
N VAL A 190 -0.46 -21.63 9.43
CA VAL A 190 -1.13 -21.50 10.72
C VAL A 190 -1.11 -22.87 11.40
N PRO A 191 -0.42 -23.07 12.55
CA PRO A 191 -0.43 -24.36 13.22
C PRO A 191 -1.83 -24.57 13.79
N GLY A 192 -2.69 -25.28 13.05
CA GLY A 192 -4.08 -25.46 13.45
C GLY A 192 -5.07 -25.80 12.35
N ALA A 193 -4.72 -25.66 11.06
CA ALA A 193 -5.52 -26.26 9.98
C ALA A 193 -5.26 -27.78 9.98
N GLY A 194 -5.86 -28.49 10.94
CA GLY A 194 -5.99 -29.94 10.87
C GLY A 194 -6.81 -30.30 9.63
N PRO A 195 -6.57 -31.46 8.99
CA PRO A 195 -7.37 -31.89 7.86
C PRO A 195 -8.83 -31.98 8.30
N GLU A 196 -9.67 -31.12 7.73
CA GLU A 196 -11.12 -31.24 7.83
C GLU A 196 -11.54 -32.66 7.43
N GLY A 197 -12.41 -33.22 8.29
CA GLY A 197 -12.75 -34.63 8.38
C GLY A 197 -13.04 -35.30 7.04
N GLY A 198 -12.52 -36.52 6.93
CA GLY A 198 -12.94 -37.48 5.92
C GLY A 198 -14.47 -37.62 5.93
N PHE A 199 -15.04 -37.47 4.74
CA PHE A 199 -16.40 -37.92 4.47
C PHE A 199 -16.45 -39.43 4.61
N GLY A 200 -17.14 -39.90 5.66
CA GLY A 200 -17.56 -41.28 5.82
C GLY A 200 -18.99 -41.48 5.29
N ASP A 201 -19.14 -42.61 4.60
CA ASP A 201 -20.32 -43.43 4.30
C ASP A 201 -21.47 -42.86 3.43
N SER A 202 -21.55 -43.39 2.20
CA SER A 202 -22.62 -44.31 1.76
C SER A 202 -22.19 -45.12 0.53
#